data_AF-A0A1C3JK59-F1
#
_entry.id   AF-A0A1C3JK59-F1
#
_cell.length_a   1.000
_cell.length_b   1.000
_cell.length_c   1.000
_cell.angle_alpha   90.00
_cell.angle_beta   90.00
_cell.angle_gamma   90.00
#
_symmetry.space_group_name_H-M   'P 1'
#
loop_
_entity.id
_entity.type
_entity.pdbx_description
1 polymer ?
#
loop_
_entity_poly.entity_id
_entity_poly.type
_entity_poly.pdbx_seq_one_letter_code
_entity_poly.pdbx_strand_id
1 'polypeptide(L)'
;MNTKLTTLTNSVSPSNVAHYVKLAYNLVFAPSKLPADIDNIIDSEECYNGECDYSNGSTAITIAQNHYLSEIGDPIEHIFEMKEWIGSHAEAINDADIEVTTNVVFPNLERASFSCIHNKSNLKGLPQSIYDAMAYVIEHIEMTKVEILELFSAATHSLAIDCFYSIDDFDFNVKSALEHDLNK
;
A
#
# COMPACT_ATOMS: atom_id res chain seq x y z
N MET A 1 19.02 36.87 -18.35
CA MET A 1 18.65 36.61 -16.95
C MET A 1 18.25 35.15 -16.87
N ASN A 2 19.12 34.29 -16.33
CA ASN A 2 18.83 32.87 -16.14
C ASN A 2 18.20 32.68 -14.77
N THR A 3 16.90 32.42 -14.73
CA THR A 3 16.21 32.02 -13.51
C THR A 3 16.50 30.55 -13.29
N LYS A 4 17.26 30.26 -12.23
CA LYS A 4 17.59 28.92 -11.76
C LYS A 4 16.28 28.22 -11.36
N LEU A 5 15.87 27.21 -12.12
CA LEU A 5 14.82 26.28 -11.71
C LEU A 5 15.44 25.38 -10.62
N THR A 6 15.14 25.67 -9.35
CA THR A 6 15.47 24.78 -8.25
C THR A 6 14.49 23.62 -8.25
N THR A 7 14.79 22.58 -9.01
CA THR A 7 14.22 21.25 -8.83
C THR A 7 14.75 20.70 -7.51
N LEU A 8 13.92 20.76 -6.47
CA LEU A 8 14.12 19.99 -5.25
C LEU A 8 13.77 18.54 -5.57
N THR A 9 14.69 17.82 -6.21
CA THR A 9 14.65 16.37 -6.28
C THR A 9 14.98 15.85 -4.89
N ASN A 10 13.96 15.72 -4.04
CA ASN A 10 14.06 14.89 -2.85
C ASN A 10 14.16 13.45 -3.33
N SER A 11 15.38 12.98 -3.56
CA SER A 11 15.68 11.58 -3.78
C SER A 11 15.09 10.80 -2.60
N VAL A 12 14.05 10.02 -2.88
CA VAL A 12 13.33 9.24 -1.90
C VAL A 12 14.22 8.05 -1.53
N SER A 13 14.63 7.97 -0.26
CA SER A 13 15.34 6.80 0.25
C SER A 13 14.34 5.77 0.76
N PRO A 14 14.74 4.49 0.98
CA PRO A 14 13.90 3.46 1.60
C PRO A 14 13.23 3.88 2.93
N SER A 15 13.74 4.93 3.59
CA SER A 15 13.11 5.59 4.74
C SER A 15 11.70 6.11 4.48
N ASN A 16 11.32 6.32 3.21
CA ASN A 16 10.08 7.01 2.88
C ASN A 16 8.88 6.06 2.83
N VAL A 17 9.03 4.81 2.38
CA VAL A 17 7.92 3.84 2.41
C VAL A 17 7.48 3.58 3.85
N ALA A 18 8.42 3.36 4.77
CA ALA A 18 8.11 3.17 6.18
C ALA A 18 7.38 4.38 6.81
N HIS A 19 7.71 5.60 6.36
CA HIS A 19 6.98 6.81 6.76
C HIS A 19 5.51 6.75 6.31
N TYR A 20 5.25 6.41 5.05
CA TYR A 20 3.88 6.29 4.52
C TYR A 20 3.09 5.14 5.14
N VAL A 21 3.74 4.01 5.42
CA VAL A 21 3.13 2.88 6.14
C VAL A 21 2.69 3.29 7.54
N LYS A 22 3.55 4.00 8.29
CA LYS A 22 3.19 4.55 9.61
C LYS A 22 2.05 5.57 9.51
N LEU A 23 2.08 6.39 8.48
CA LEU A 23 1.04 7.38 8.24
C LEU A 23 -0.31 6.70 7.96
N ALA A 24 -0.36 5.71 7.07
CA ALA A 24 -1.55 4.93 6.76
C ALA A 24 -2.11 4.23 8.02
N TYR A 25 -1.25 3.59 8.81
CA TYR A 25 -1.65 2.98 10.07
C TYR A 25 -2.27 4.01 11.04
N ASN A 26 -1.61 5.15 11.22
CA ASN A 26 -2.13 6.20 12.09
C ASN A 26 -3.45 6.77 11.56
N LEU A 27 -3.63 6.88 10.25
CA LEU A 27 -4.90 7.34 9.67
C LEU A 27 -6.07 6.45 10.10
N VAL A 28 -5.91 5.15 9.93
CA VAL A 28 -7.04 4.21 10.06
C VAL A 28 -7.20 3.69 11.48
N PHE A 29 -6.09 3.37 12.15
CA PHE A 29 -6.11 2.64 13.42
C PHE A 29 -5.66 3.45 14.63
N ALA A 30 -4.96 4.56 14.43
CA ALA A 30 -4.51 5.41 15.53
C ALA A 30 -4.56 6.92 15.22
N PRO A 31 -5.74 7.50 14.91
CA PRO A 31 -5.84 8.91 14.49
C PRO A 31 -5.21 9.91 15.48
N SER A 32 -5.27 9.59 16.78
CA SER A 32 -4.62 10.38 17.84
C SER A 32 -3.09 10.50 17.74
N LYS A 33 -2.44 9.66 16.91
CA LYS A 33 -0.98 9.68 16.66
C LYS A 33 -0.62 10.39 15.34
N LEU A 34 -1.60 10.97 14.65
CA LEU A 34 -1.35 11.69 13.41
C LEU A 34 -0.52 12.96 13.67
N PRO A 35 0.44 13.27 12.78
CA PRO A 35 1.16 14.54 12.83
C PRO A 35 0.21 15.73 12.66
N ALA A 36 0.44 16.83 13.37
CA ALA A 36 -0.40 18.03 13.29
C ALA A 36 -0.37 18.73 11.91
N ASP A 37 0.64 18.45 11.08
CA ASP A 37 0.75 18.96 9.71
C ASP A 37 0.00 18.09 8.69
N ILE A 38 -0.59 16.96 9.12
CA ILE A 38 -1.42 16.12 8.26
C ILE A 38 -2.80 16.72 8.01
N ASP A 39 -3.27 17.58 8.91
CA ASP A 39 -4.61 18.17 8.83
C ASP A 39 -4.78 18.90 7.48
N ASN A 40 -3.78 19.60 6.95
CA ASN A 40 -3.91 20.24 5.63
C ASN A 40 -4.01 19.27 4.42
N ILE A 41 -3.73 17.98 4.60
CA ILE A 41 -3.76 16.95 3.54
C ILE A 41 -5.04 16.10 3.64
N ILE A 42 -5.66 16.02 4.82
CA ILE A 42 -6.71 15.05 5.17
C ILE A 42 -7.96 15.72 5.77
N ASP A 43 -7.88 16.98 6.20
CA ASP A 43 -8.93 17.73 6.93
C ASP A 43 -9.88 18.54 6.03
N SER A 44 -9.87 18.33 4.71
CA SER A 44 -11.07 18.65 3.94
C SER A 44 -11.96 17.41 3.94
N GLU A 45 -13.26 17.58 3.76
CA GLU A 45 -14.28 16.52 3.63
C GLU A 45 -14.04 15.63 2.37
N GLU A 46 -12.78 15.45 1.97
CA GLU A 46 -12.30 15.02 0.69
C GLU A 46 -11.43 13.73 0.76
N CYS A 47 -11.36 13.01 1.88
CA CYS A 47 -10.64 11.74 1.97
C CYS A 47 -11.45 10.65 2.70
N TYR A 48 -11.69 9.53 2.02
CA TYR A 48 -12.22 8.30 2.61
C TYR A 48 -11.07 7.49 3.21
N ASN A 49 -11.19 7.09 4.47
CA ASN A 49 -10.24 6.16 5.08
C ASN A 49 -10.92 5.19 6.04
N GLY A 50 -10.47 3.93 6.04
CA GLY A 50 -11.05 2.87 6.85
C GLY A 50 -10.42 1.50 6.64
N GLU A 51 -10.79 0.56 7.49
CA GLU A 51 -10.53 -0.87 7.30
C GLU A 51 -11.61 -1.47 6.39
N CYS A 52 -11.21 -2.39 5.51
CA CYS A 52 -12.09 -3.12 4.62
C CYS A 52 -12.01 -4.61 4.93
N ASP A 53 -13.14 -5.21 5.29
CA ASP A 53 -13.26 -6.63 5.60
C ASP A 53 -13.73 -7.42 4.38
N TYR A 54 -13.10 -8.56 4.14
CA TYR A 54 -13.44 -9.47 3.05
C TYR A 54 -14.10 -10.75 3.54
N SER A 55 -14.90 -11.38 2.67
CA SER A 55 -15.61 -12.63 2.98
C SER A 55 -14.69 -13.82 3.20
N ASN A 56 -13.42 -13.74 2.75
CA ASN A 56 -12.37 -14.72 3.02
C ASN A 56 -11.69 -14.49 4.38
N GLY A 57 -12.21 -13.63 5.25
CA GLY A 57 -11.62 -13.33 6.56
C GLY A 57 -10.42 -12.37 6.51
N SER A 58 -9.94 -12.00 5.33
CA SER A 58 -8.85 -11.04 5.18
C SER A 58 -9.33 -9.59 5.32
N THR A 59 -8.40 -8.69 5.62
CA THR A 59 -8.65 -7.26 5.81
C THR A 59 -7.61 -6.42 5.07
N ALA A 60 -8.01 -5.22 4.63
CA ALA A 60 -7.14 -4.25 3.96
C ALA A 60 -7.39 -2.83 4.48
N ILE A 61 -6.44 -1.92 4.23
CA ILE A 61 -6.64 -0.48 4.47
C ILE A 61 -7.14 0.16 3.18
N THR A 62 -8.15 1.01 3.29
CA THR A 62 -8.56 1.90 2.21
C THR A 62 -8.29 3.33 2.63
N ILE A 63 -7.54 4.07 1.83
CA ILE A 63 -7.35 5.52 1.91
C ILE A 63 -7.47 6.02 0.48
N ALA A 64 -8.42 6.93 0.22
CA ALA A 64 -8.70 7.45 -1.12
C ALA A 64 -9.24 8.88 -1.08
N GLN A 65 -8.94 9.68 -2.10
CA GLN A 65 -9.50 11.02 -2.26
C GLN A 65 -10.96 10.95 -2.73
N ASN A 66 -11.83 11.71 -2.10
CA ASN A 66 -13.25 11.81 -2.41
C ASN A 66 -13.52 12.56 -3.72
N HIS A 67 -12.57 13.25 -4.35
CA HIS A 67 -12.86 13.84 -5.66
C HIS A 67 -13.24 12.75 -6.70
N TYR A 68 -12.74 11.52 -6.50
CA TYR A 68 -13.20 10.32 -7.22
C TYR A 68 -14.65 9.91 -6.90
N LEU A 69 -15.27 10.35 -5.79
CA LEU A 69 -16.70 10.12 -5.53
C LEU A 69 -17.60 10.83 -6.56
N SER A 70 -17.10 11.89 -7.20
CA SER A 70 -17.88 12.61 -8.21
C SER A 70 -17.78 12.04 -9.62
N GLU A 71 -16.70 11.30 -9.94
CA GLU A 71 -16.43 10.73 -11.27
C GLU A 71 -16.50 9.20 -11.33
N ILE A 72 -16.01 8.49 -10.30
CA ILE A 72 -15.97 7.02 -10.18
C ILE A 72 -17.09 6.50 -9.27
N GLY A 73 -17.56 7.30 -8.31
CA GLY A 73 -18.74 7.01 -7.49
C GLY A 73 -18.49 6.20 -6.21
N ASP A 74 -17.41 5.39 -6.17
CA ASP A 74 -16.98 4.62 -4.99
C ASP A 74 -15.45 4.70 -4.79
N PRO A 75 -14.93 5.18 -3.63
CA PRO A 75 -13.50 5.25 -3.38
C PRO A 75 -12.86 3.86 -3.32
N ILE A 76 -13.63 2.83 -2.95
CA ILE A 76 -13.15 1.45 -2.96
C ILE A 76 -12.92 1.02 -4.41
N GLU A 77 -13.86 1.28 -5.34
CA GLU A 77 -13.71 0.95 -6.76
C GLU A 77 -12.44 1.56 -7.37
N HIS A 78 -12.14 2.82 -7.03
CA HIS A 78 -10.87 3.45 -7.42
C HIS A 78 -9.64 2.68 -6.93
N ILE A 79 -9.61 2.24 -5.67
CA ILE A 79 -8.52 1.44 -5.12
C ILE A 79 -8.43 0.06 -5.80
N PHE A 80 -9.58 -0.53 -6.16
CA PHE A 80 -9.62 -1.78 -6.93
C PHE A 80 -9.02 -1.62 -8.33
N GLU A 81 -9.23 -0.47 -9.00
CA GLU A 81 -8.57 -0.17 -10.27
C GLU A 81 -7.07 0.05 -10.09
N MET A 82 -6.65 0.81 -9.07
CA MET A 82 -5.22 1.04 -8.78
C MET A 82 -4.46 -0.22 -8.41
N LYS A 83 -5.12 -1.21 -7.83
CA LYS A 83 -4.56 -2.52 -7.49
C LYS A 83 -3.96 -3.22 -8.71
N GLU A 84 -4.53 -3.01 -9.90
CA GLU A 84 -3.98 -3.53 -11.15
C GLU A 84 -2.56 -3.00 -11.41
N TRP A 85 -2.17 -1.84 -10.88
CA TRP A 85 -0.84 -1.27 -11.04
C TRP A 85 0.21 -1.80 -10.06
N ILE A 86 -0.22 -2.39 -8.93
CA ILE A 86 0.65 -2.97 -7.89
C ILE A 86 0.07 -4.29 -7.35
N GLY A 87 -0.10 -5.25 -8.24
CA GLY A 87 -0.73 -6.53 -7.94
C GLY A 87 0.22 -7.52 -7.26
N SER A 88 -0.26 -8.25 -6.26
CA SER A 88 0.49 -9.31 -5.56
C SER A 88 -0.18 -10.67 -5.74
N HIS A 89 0.64 -11.71 -5.87
CA HIS A 89 0.19 -13.10 -5.87
C HIS A 89 1.11 -13.95 -4.99
N ALA A 90 0.57 -15.04 -4.45
CA ALA A 90 1.34 -16.03 -3.72
C ALA A 90 1.28 -17.40 -4.42
N GLU A 91 2.42 -18.08 -4.46
CA GLU A 91 2.53 -19.45 -4.92
C GLU A 91 3.16 -20.33 -3.84
N ALA A 92 2.60 -21.52 -3.62
CA ALA A 92 3.20 -22.49 -2.71
C ALA A 92 4.45 -23.10 -3.35
N ILE A 93 5.61 -22.91 -2.70
CA ILE A 93 6.86 -23.58 -3.09
C ILE A 93 6.86 -25.01 -2.56
N ASN A 94 6.35 -25.17 -1.34
CA ASN A 94 6.17 -26.44 -0.65
C ASN A 94 5.03 -26.31 0.40
N ASP A 95 4.81 -27.34 1.22
CA ASP A 95 3.74 -27.34 2.23
C ASP A 95 3.86 -26.22 3.26
N ALA A 96 5.05 -25.70 3.51
CA ALA A 96 5.34 -24.71 4.54
C ALA A 96 5.62 -23.30 3.99
N ASP A 97 6.24 -23.19 2.83
CA ASP A 97 6.74 -21.93 2.28
C ASP A 97 5.96 -21.46 1.06
N ILE A 98 5.77 -20.14 0.98
CA ILE A 98 5.17 -19.43 -0.15
C ILE A 98 6.15 -18.42 -0.71
N GLU A 99 6.14 -18.26 -2.03
CA GLU A 99 6.71 -17.10 -2.68
C GLU A 99 5.61 -16.07 -2.87
N VAL A 100 5.81 -14.86 -2.34
CA VAL A 100 4.95 -13.71 -2.63
C VAL A 100 5.67 -12.85 -3.65
N THR A 101 5.00 -12.58 -4.76
CA THR A 101 5.52 -11.72 -5.83
C THR A 101 4.59 -10.54 -6.03
N THR A 102 5.15 -9.33 -5.96
CA THR A 102 4.46 -8.07 -6.23
C THR A 102 4.95 -7.50 -7.56
N ASN A 103 4.01 -7.31 -8.48
CA ASN A 103 4.24 -6.80 -9.82
C ASN A 103 3.84 -5.33 -9.89
N VAL A 104 4.71 -4.52 -10.47
CA VAL A 104 4.44 -3.11 -10.77
C VAL A 104 4.20 -2.98 -12.28
N VAL A 105 3.01 -2.50 -12.65
CA VAL A 105 2.64 -2.16 -14.04
C VAL A 105 2.12 -0.72 -14.15
N PHE A 106 2.63 0.16 -13.29
CA PHE A 106 2.27 1.56 -13.21
C PHE A 106 2.45 2.28 -14.56
N PRO A 107 1.51 3.14 -14.99
CA PRO A 107 1.61 3.85 -16.25
C PRO A 107 2.91 4.65 -16.37
N ASN A 108 3.56 4.57 -17.53
CA ASN A 108 4.82 5.26 -17.83
C ASN A 108 6.04 4.80 -17.01
N LEU A 109 5.94 3.65 -16.34
CA LEU A 109 7.07 2.99 -15.67
C LEU A 109 7.40 1.68 -16.38
N GLU A 110 8.67 1.28 -16.36
CA GLU A 110 9.05 -0.06 -16.79
C GLU A 110 8.42 -1.09 -15.84
N ARG A 111 7.93 -2.20 -16.40
CA ARG A 111 7.35 -3.25 -15.57
C ARG A 111 8.44 -3.87 -14.70
N ALA A 112 8.15 -4.02 -13.42
CA ALA A 112 9.06 -4.63 -12.47
C ALA A 112 8.34 -5.67 -11.60
N SER A 113 9.09 -6.64 -11.11
CA SER A 113 8.59 -7.68 -10.22
C SER A 113 9.56 -7.86 -9.07
N PHE A 114 9.01 -7.95 -7.86
CA PHE A 114 9.76 -8.14 -6.63
C PHE A 114 9.19 -9.36 -5.93
N SER A 115 10.04 -10.29 -5.48
CA SER A 115 9.58 -11.48 -4.79
C SER A 115 10.30 -11.70 -3.47
N CYS A 116 9.61 -12.34 -2.55
CA CYS A 116 10.14 -12.75 -1.26
C CYS A 116 9.51 -14.08 -0.83
N ILE A 117 10.34 -14.93 -0.21
CA ILE A 117 9.91 -16.23 0.29
C ILE A 117 9.60 -16.11 1.78
N HIS A 118 8.42 -16.58 2.16
CA HIS A 118 7.96 -16.60 3.55
C HIS A 118 7.47 -17.98 3.96
N ASN A 119 7.76 -18.35 5.20
CA ASN A 119 7.09 -19.48 5.81
C ASN A 119 5.67 -19.06 6.22
N LYS A 120 4.64 -19.77 5.75
CA LYS A 120 3.22 -19.46 5.99
C LYS A 120 2.90 -19.26 7.48
N SER A 121 3.44 -20.12 8.34
CA SER A 121 3.18 -20.07 9.79
C SER A 121 3.83 -18.90 10.52
N ASN A 122 4.81 -18.23 9.89
CA ASN A 122 5.60 -17.15 10.49
C ASN A 122 5.39 -15.79 9.82
N LEU A 123 4.50 -15.70 8.82
CA LEU A 123 4.18 -14.44 8.18
C LEU A 123 3.36 -13.57 9.15
N LYS A 124 4.00 -12.53 9.68
CA LYS A 124 3.43 -11.64 10.72
C LYS A 124 3.35 -10.17 10.31
N GLY A 125 4.00 -9.80 9.21
CA GLY A 125 4.07 -8.44 8.68
C GLY A 125 3.74 -8.42 7.20
N LEU A 126 3.88 -7.27 6.57
CA LEU A 126 3.78 -7.17 5.12
C LEU A 126 4.97 -7.88 4.45
N PRO A 127 4.74 -8.57 3.31
CA PRO A 127 5.83 -9.15 2.52
C PRO A 127 6.83 -8.08 2.06
N GLN A 128 8.13 -8.40 2.05
CA GLN A 128 9.18 -7.44 1.65
C GLN A 128 8.98 -6.95 0.20
N SER A 129 8.43 -7.80 -0.68
CA SER A 129 8.10 -7.45 -2.06
C SER A 129 7.21 -6.20 -2.19
N ILE A 130 6.34 -5.94 -1.20
CA ILE A 130 5.46 -4.77 -1.17
C ILE A 130 6.29 -3.50 -0.93
N TYR A 131 7.19 -3.53 0.05
CA TYR A 131 8.06 -2.40 0.34
C TYR A 131 8.96 -2.06 -0.84
N ASP A 132 9.51 -3.09 -1.49
CA ASP A 132 10.41 -2.94 -2.63
C ASP A 132 9.64 -2.39 -3.86
N ALA A 133 8.44 -2.91 -4.13
CA ALA A 133 7.56 -2.41 -5.19
C ALA A 133 7.12 -0.95 -4.96
N MET A 134 6.71 -0.63 -3.73
CA MET A 134 6.35 0.74 -3.35
C MET A 134 7.54 1.69 -3.49
N ALA A 135 8.72 1.29 -3.01
CA ALA A 135 9.94 2.08 -3.14
C ALA A 135 10.26 2.35 -4.61
N TYR A 136 10.18 1.30 -5.45
CA TYR A 136 10.39 1.43 -6.88
C TYR A 136 9.47 2.46 -7.53
N VAL A 137 8.16 2.43 -7.26
CA VAL A 137 7.22 3.41 -7.83
C VAL A 137 7.54 4.83 -7.34
N ILE A 138 7.70 5.02 -6.03
CA ILE A 138 7.90 6.35 -5.43
C ILE A 138 9.24 6.98 -5.85
N GLU A 139 10.26 6.17 -6.12
CA GLU A 139 11.56 6.64 -6.60
C GLU A 139 11.54 7.10 -8.07
N HIS A 140 10.60 6.60 -8.87
CA HIS A 140 10.56 6.83 -10.32
C HIS A 140 9.38 7.69 -10.79
N ILE A 141 8.32 7.79 -9.99
CA ILE A 141 7.12 8.58 -10.29
C ILE A 141 6.98 9.68 -9.24
N GLU A 142 6.84 10.93 -9.70
CA GLU A 142 6.50 12.04 -8.80
C GLU A 142 5.04 11.92 -8.37
N MET A 143 4.83 11.53 -7.11
CA MET A 143 3.51 11.35 -6.51
C MET A 143 3.34 12.29 -5.32
N THR A 144 2.12 12.78 -5.14
CA THR A 144 1.68 13.43 -3.91
C THR A 144 1.63 12.43 -2.77
N LYS A 145 1.64 12.94 -1.53
CA LYS A 145 1.53 12.10 -0.34
C LYS A 145 0.25 11.23 -0.34
N VAL A 146 -0.85 11.75 -0.88
CA VAL A 146 -2.12 11.02 -0.89
C VAL A 146 -2.12 9.91 -1.93
N GLU A 147 -1.62 10.15 -3.13
CA GLU A 147 -1.47 9.11 -4.16
C GLU A 147 -0.59 7.95 -3.67
N ILE A 148 0.41 8.24 -2.83
CA ILE A 148 1.23 7.19 -2.21
C ILE A 148 0.43 6.36 -1.18
N LEU A 149 -0.46 6.99 -0.41
CA LEU A 149 -1.36 6.28 0.52
C LEU A 149 -2.42 5.46 -0.22
N GLU A 150 -2.91 5.95 -1.36
CA GLU A 150 -3.80 5.23 -2.27
C GLU A 150 -3.11 4.01 -2.89
N LEU A 151 -1.88 4.18 -3.39
CA LEU A 151 -1.08 3.07 -3.89
C LEU A 151 -0.80 2.02 -2.81
N PHE A 152 -0.51 2.47 -1.59
CA PHE A 152 -0.36 1.57 -0.45
C PHE A 152 -1.66 0.82 -0.15
N SER A 153 -2.81 1.51 -0.18
CA SER A 153 -4.13 0.90 -0.02
C SER A 153 -4.33 -0.19 -1.07
N ALA A 154 -4.09 0.13 -2.35
CA ALA A 154 -4.16 -0.81 -3.47
C ALA A 154 -3.28 -2.05 -3.25
N ALA A 155 -2.05 -1.88 -2.77
CA ALA A 155 -1.17 -3.01 -2.45
C ALA A 155 -1.75 -3.90 -1.33
N THR A 156 -2.32 -3.32 -0.26
CA THR A 156 -2.95 -4.10 0.82
C THR A 156 -4.21 -4.82 0.37
N HIS A 157 -4.99 -4.21 -0.52
CA HIS A 157 -6.13 -4.86 -1.17
C HIS A 157 -5.68 -6.05 -1.99
N SER A 158 -4.63 -5.91 -2.83
CA SER A 158 -4.10 -7.06 -3.58
C SER A 158 -3.63 -8.19 -2.69
N LEU A 159 -3.00 -7.88 -1.54
CA LEU A 159 -2.66 -8.91 -0.56
C LEU A 159 -3.90 -9.67 -0.06
N ALA A 160 -4.94 -8.93 0.33
CA ALA A 160 -6.13 -9.50 0.96
C ALA A 160 -6.98 -10.37 0.02
N ILE A 161 -7.13 -9.99 -1.26
CA ILE A 161 -8.09 -10.64 -2.17
C ILE A 161 -7.49 -11.36 -3.37
N ASP A 162 -6.27 -11.05 -3.78
CA ASP A 162 -5.62 -11.75 -4.91
C ASP A 162 -4.51 -12.67 -4.41
N CYS A 163 -3.69 -12.18 -3.49
CA CYS A 163 -2.47 -12.85 -3.07
C CYS A 163 -2.75 -14.01 -2.13
N PHE A 164 -3.37 -13.74 -1.00
CA PHE A 164 -3.58 -14.75 0.02
C PHE A 164 -4.88 -15.52 -0.11
N TYR A 165 -5.82 -15.02 -0.94
CA TYR A 165 -7.05 -15.74 -1.26
C TYR A 165 -6.77 -17.13 -1.89
N SER A 166 -5.64 -17.29 -2.60
CA SER A 166 -5.24 -18.56 -3.20
C SER A 166 -4.50 -19.51 -2.24
N ILE A 167 -4.24 -19.08 -1.01
CA ILE A 167 -3.49 -19.87 -0.01
C ILE A 167 -4.47 -20.43 1.01
N ASP A 168 -4.62 -21.75 1.02
CA ASP A 168 -5.48 -22.46 1.96
C ASP A 168 -5.14 -22.10 3.42
N ASP A 169 -6.18 -21.89 4.22
CA ASP A 169 -6.12 -21.60 5.67
C ASP A 169 -5.26 -20.37 6.05
N PHE A 170 -5.18 -19.35 5.18
CA PHE A 170 -4.47 -18.11 5.47
C PHE A 170 -5.36 -16.86 5.35
N ASP A 171 -5.70 -16.28 6.49
CA ASP A 171 -6.46 -15.02 6.58
C ASP A 171 -5.50 -13.84 6.82
N PHE A 172 -5.39 -12.93 5.86
CA PHE A 172 -4.49 -11.78 5.99
C PHE A 172 -5.13 -10.65 6.83
N ASN A 173 -4.53 -10.30 7.96
CA ASN A 173 -4.97 -9.17 8.78
C ASN A 173 -4.02 -7.96 8.64
N VAL A 174 -4.44 -6.92 7.91
CA VAL A 174 -3.61 -5.75 7.64
C VAL A 174 -3.22 -5.02 8.92
N LYS A 175 -4.13 -4.89 9.89
CA LYS A 175 -3.84 -4.19 11.15
C LYS A 175 -2.72 -4.89 11.92
N SER A 176 -2.83 -6.20 12.10
CA SER A 176 -1.85 -7.02 12.80
C SER A 176 -0.50 -7.02 12.09
N ALA A 177 -0.52 -7.07 10.74
CA ALA A 177 0.68 -6.98 9.93
C ALA A 177 1.43 -5.66 10.16
N LEU A 178 0.70 -4.54 10.13
CA LEU A 178 1.27 -3.21 10.35
C LEU A 178 1.73 -3.00 11.79
N GLU A 179 0.97 -3.47 12.78
CA GLU A 179 1.38 -3.40 14.18
C GLU A 179 2.68 -4.16 14.41
N HIS A 180 2.86 -5.32 13.78
CA HIS A 180 4.10 -6.07 13.87
C HIS A 180 5.27 -5.31 13.23
N ASP A 181 5.09 -4.72 12.05
CA ASP A 181 6.18 -4.03 11.36
C ASP A 181 6.55 -2.69 11.99
N LEU A 182 5.60 -1.99 12.62
CA LEU A 182 5.85 -0.73 13.33
C LEU A 182 6.49 -0.91 14.72
N ASN A 183 6.51 -2.12 15.27
CA ASN A 183 7.06 -2.44 16.59
C ASN A 183 8.42 -3.18 16.53
N LYS A 184 8.97 -3.40 15.34
CA LYS A 184 10.34 -3.92 15.14
C LYS A 184 11.38 -2.81 15.22
#